data_AF-A0A6B9VS38-F1
#
_entry.id   AF-A0A6B9VS38-F1
#
_cell.length_a   1.000
_cell.length_b   1.000
_cell.length_c   1.000
_cell.angle_alpha   90.00
_cell.angle_beta   90.00
_cell.angle_gamma   90.00
#
_symmetry.space_group_name_H-M   'P 1'
#
loop_
_entity.id
_entity.type
_entity.pdbx_description
1 polymer ?
#
loop_
_entity_poly.entity_id
_entity_poly.type
_entity_poly.pdbx_seq_one_letter_code
_entity_poly.pdbx_strand_id
1 'polypeptide(L)'
;MLQSNKFPLFIVANGLNQMVIAEPGEQLAARTSLIESVYRWYSDHFLSKKYNNKIYEGWFFVNPHDAIEYKDCIRNKYLRSSKHNGLDILAASIDFYYRLNRQVTSHIRFRLLPDLLEVSKLVKSRSYRKDLIFHPKQKYGKSYFQGQPIYLIQSINNSARKNNHKKAINYFYHLPNDPLNKKYNPVFFNKDVALVAWANFRKQMPLMKLPNKPVLMVYNLEDFLKDYERNLDLQIHNEQFLLVPSKEVYKEISKNSANFIKQNWLERLYHKCYPYLLTCNIWSKRAIWSLTSRQPHN
;
A
#
# COMPACT_ATOMS: atom_id res chain seq x y z
N MET A 1 10.06 -9.36 8.82
CA MET A 1 10.94 -9.01 7.69
C MET A 1 10.57 -7.64 7.11
N LEU A 2 9.31 -7.46 6.67
CA LEU A 2 8.75 -6.15 6.29
C LEU A 2 8.60 -5.17 7.47
N GLN A 3 8.57 -5.63 8.72
CA GLN A 3 8.56 -4.79 9.93
C GLN A 3 9.64 -3.69 9.98
N SER A 4 10.79 -3.89 9.31
CA SER A 4 11.84 -2.87 9.22
C SER A 4 11.55 -1.79 8.16
N ASN A 5 10.66 -2.09 7.20
CA ASN A 5 10.25 -1.20 6.14
C ASN A 5 9.01 -0.40 6.56
N LYS A 6 9.20 0.89 6.84
CA LYS A 6 8.15 1.82 7.28
C LYS A 6 7.35 2.43 6.13
N PHE A 7 7.20 1.72 5.01
CA PHE A 7 6.46 2.23 3.86
C PHE A 7 4.96 2.32 4.19
N PRO A 8 4.31 3.49 4.03
CA PRO A 8 2.89 3.61 4.28
C PRO A 8 2.08 3.27 3.04
N LEU A 9 0.94 2.66 3.30
CA LEU A 9 -0.19 2.50 2.41
C LEU A 9 -1.35 3.30 3.00
N PHE A 10 -2.26 3.74 2.16
CA PHE A 10 -3.40 4.55 2.56
C PHE A 10 -4.67 3.70 2.51
N ILE A 11 -5.55 3.87 3.50
CA ILE A 11 -6.85 3.21 3.54
C ILE A 11 -7.93 4.26 3.79
N VAL A 12 -9.12 4.02 3.25
CA VAL A 12 -10.30 4.79 3.64
C VAL A 12 -10.87 4.17 4.91
N ALA A 13 -11.06 4.99 5.93
CA ALA A 13 -11.62 4.58 7.21
C ALA A 13 -12.81 5.46 7.59
N ASN A 14 -13.69 4.93 8.45
CA ASN A 14 -14.73 5.72 9.08
C ASN A 14 -14.19 6.53 10.28
N GLY A 15 -15.03 7.34 10.91
CA GLY A 15 -14.70 8.11 12.11
C GLY A 15 -14.40 7.27 13.36
N LEU A 16 -14.54 5.95 13.30
CA LEU A 16 -14.10 4.99 14.32
C LEU A 16 -12.70 4.41 14.02
N ASN A 17 -12.01 4.94 13.02
CA ASN A 17 -10.74 4.41 12.50
C ASN A 17 -10.84 2.96 12.00
N GLN A 18 -12.03 2.54 11.57
CA GLN A 18 -12.25 1.22 10.99
C GLN A 18 -12.19 1.32 9.47
N MET A 19 -11.47 0.39 8.86
CA MET A 19 -11.36 0.31 7.40
C MET A 19 -12.74 0.15 6.76
N VAL A 20 -13.01 0.92 5.71
CA VAL A 20 -14.19 0.74 4.87
C VAL A 20 -13.96 -0.46 3.96
N ILE A 21 -14.90 -1.41 3.99
CA ILE A 21 -14.85 -2.66 3.23
C ILE A 21 -15.96 -2.64 2.17
N ALA A 22 -15.62 -3.05 0.95
CA ALA A 22 -16.57 -3.18 -0.14
C ALA A 22 -17.32 -4.52 -0.05
N GLU A 23 -18.65 -4.47 -0.19
CA GLU A 23 -19.52 -5.63 -0.23
C GLU A 23 -19.59 -6.20 -1.67
N PRO A 24 -19.62 -7.54 -1.85
CA PRO A 24 -19.80 -8.14 -3.17
C PRO A 24 -21.17 -7.76 -3.77
N GLY A 25 -21.20 -7.45 -5.07
CA GLY A 25 -22.40 -6.97 -5.75
C GLY A 25 -23.59 -7.97 -5.77
N GLU A 26 -23.32 -9.27 -5.58
CA GLU A 26 -24.33 -10.34 -5.56
C GLU A 26 -25.28 -10.26 -4.33
N GLN A 27 -24.95 -9.48 -3.29
CA GLN A 27 -25.78 -9.35 -2.08
C GLN A 27 -27.01 -8.44 -2.25
N LEU A 28 -27.04 -7.57 -3.26
CA LEU A 28 -28.11 -6.57 -3.40
C LEU A 28 -29.48 -7.16 -3.80
N ALA A 29 -29.56 -8.46 -4.11
CA ALA A 29 -30.77 -9.10 -4.63
C ALA A 29 -31.42 -10.15 -3.70
N ALA A 30 -30.78 -10.59 -2.62
CA ALA A 30 -31.29 -11.71 -1.82
C ALA A 30 -31.88 -11.24 -0.48
N ARG A 31 -33.22 -11.17 -0.39
CA ARG A 31 -33.93 -11.14 0.90
C ARG A 31 -33.70 -12.47 1.61
N THR A 32 -32.91 -12.48 2.67
CA THR A 32 -32.67 -13.70 3.46
C THR A 32 -33.48 -13.66 4.75
N SER A 33 -34.12 -14.79 5.08
CA SER A 33 -34.85 -14.97 6.33
C SER A 33 -33.91 -15.07 7.54
N LEU A 34 -34.41 -14.78 8.75
CA LEU A 34 -33.61 -14.82 9.98
C LEU A 34 -32.97 -16.19 10.25
N ILE A 35 -33.66 -17.28 9.90
CA ILE A 35 -33.17 -18.66 10.06
C ILE A 35 -31.96 -18.90 9.15
N GLU A 36 -32.01 -18.35 7.93
CA GLU A 36 -30.90 -18.43 6.99
C GLU A 36 -29.68 -17.62 7.45
N SER A 37 -29.90 -16.50 8.15
CA SER A 37 -28.82 -15.71 8.77
C SER A 37 -28.12 -16.47 9.90
N VAL A 38 -28.88 -17.15 10.77
CA VAL A 38 -28.32 -17.97 11.86
C VAL A 38 -27.60 -19.20 11.33
N TYR A 39 -28.16 -19.87 10.32
CA TYR A 39 -27.54 -21.02 9.66
C TYR A 39 -26.22 -20.63 8.97
N ARG A 40 -26.18 -19.48 8.27
CA ARG A 40 -24.96 -18.94 7.68
C ARG A 40 -23.92 -18.61 8.75
N TRP A 41 -24.30 -17.93 9.83
CA TRP A 41 -23.38 -17.63 10.93
C TRP A 41 -22.73 -18.89 11.52
N TYR A 42 -23.54 -19.93 11.77
CA TYR A 42 -23.05 -21.22 12.27
C TYR A 42 -22.14 -21.92 11.26
N SER A 43 -22.53 -21.96 9.99
CA SER A 43 -21.72 -22.57 8.92
C SER A 43 -20.37 -21.87 8.74
N ASP A 44 -20.37 -20.54 8.77
CA ASP A 44 -19.18 -19.70 8.57
C ASP A 44 -18.19 -19.83 9.75
N HIS A 45 -18.68 -20.03 10.97
CA HIS A 45 -17.83 -20.15 12.17
C HIS A 45 -17.40 -21.59 12.50
N PHE A 46 -18.25 -22.59 12.23
CA PHE A 46 -18.05 -23.95 12.70
C PHE A 46 -17.83 -24.98 11.58
N LEU A 47 -18.34 -24.76 10.36
CA LEU A 47 -18.31 -25.77 9.30
C LEU A 47 -17.27 -25.53 8.22
N SER A 48 -16.56 -24.38 8.26
CA SER A 48 -15.42 -23.95 7.41
C SER A 48 -15.06 -24.89 6.25
N LYS A 49 -16.03 -25.08 5.34
CA LYS A 49 -15.81 -25.72 4.05
C LYS A 49 -15.71 -24.63 3.02
N LYS A 50 -14.76 -24.85 2.12
CA LYS A 50 -14.22 -23.97 1.08
C LYS A 50 -15.25 -23.60 0.00
N TYR A 51 -16.45 -23.15 0.39
CA TYR A 51 -17.49 -22.70 -0.54
C TYR A 51 -17.40 -21.19 -0.76
N ASN A 52 -16.73 -20.91 -1.87
CA ASN A 52 -16.85 -19.78 -2.78
C ASN A 52 -18.20 -19.02 -2.70
N ASN A 53 -18.15 -17.70 -2.49
CA ASN A 53 -18.88 -16.67 -3.27
C ASN A 53 -19.06 -15.33 -2.54
N LYS A 54 -18.59 -15.16 -1.31
CA LYS A 54 -18.76 -13.88 -0.58
C LYS A 54 -17.41 -13.38 -0.12
N ILE A 55 -16.76 -12.64 -1.01
CA ILE A 55 -15.45 -12.06 -0.76
C ILE A 55 -15.64 -10.55 -0.73
N TYR A 56 -15.83 -10.03 0.48
CA TYR A 56 -15.67 -8.63 0.79
C TYR A 56 -14.27 -8.15 0.38
N GLU A 57 -14.12 -6.89 0.00
CA GLU A 57 -12.84 -6.37 -0.46
C GLU A 57 -12.37 -5.18 0.37
N GLY A 58 -11.17 -5.30 0.92
CA GLY A 58 -10.47 -4.20 1.58
C GLY A 58 -9.41 -3.64 0.65
N TRP A 59 -9.42 -2.33 0.43
CA TRP A 59 -8.48 -1.66 -0.48
C TRP A 59 -7.39 -0.88 0.26
N PHE A 60 -6.15 -1.18 -0.09
CA PHE A 60 -4.96 -0.42 0.31
C PHE A 60 -4.43 0.33 -0.90
N PHE A 61 -4.11 1.60 -0.74
CA PHE A 61 -3.69 2.48 -1.84
C PHE A 61 -2.22 2.84 -1.66
N VAL A 62 -1.42 2.71 -2.72
CA VAL A 62 -0.02 3.15 -2.70
C VAL A 62 0.07 4.68 -2.80
N ASN A 63 -0.77 5.31 -3.62
CA ASN A 63 -0.84 6.76 -3.77
C ASN A 63 -1.96 7.34 -2.87
N PRO A 64 -1.69 8.37 -2.03
CA PRO A 64 -2.71 8.99 -1.19
C PRO A 64 -3.82 9.67 -2.01
N HIS A 65 -3.52 10.17 -3.21
CA HIS A 65 -4.52 10.83 -4.05
C HIS A 65 -5.56 9.84 -4.57
N ASP A 66 -5.16 8.63 -4.95
CA ASP A 66 -6.07 7.56 -5.36
C ASP A 66 -7.02 7.19 -4.20
N ALA A 67 -6.52 7.19 -2.95
CA ALA A 67 -7.34 6.95 -1.76
C ALA A 67 -8.35 8.09 -1.50
N ILE A 68 -7.93 9.34 -1.72
CA ILE A 68 -8.79 10.53 -1.59
C ILE A 68 -9.91 10.48 -2.63
N GLU A 69 -9.58 10.18 -3.89
CA GLU A 69 -10.57 10.04 -4.96
C GLU A 69 -11.59 8.94 -4.63
N TYR A 70 -11.11 7.79 -4.15
CA TYR A 70 -11.99 6.71 -3.71
C TYR A 70 -12.90 7.12 -2.54
N LYS A 71 -12.36 7.86 -1.55
CA LYS A 71 -13.13 8.41 -0.44
C LYS A 71 -14.22 9.36 -0.92
N ASP A 72 -13.91 10.25 -1.86
CA ASP A 72 -14.88 11.22 -2.39
C ASP A 72 -15.95 10.52 -3.25
N CYS A 73 -15.58 9.46 -3.97
CA CYS A 73 -16.54 8.59 -4.66
C CYS A 73 -17.53 7.94 -3.67
N ILE A 74 -17.04 7.37 -2.56
CA ILE A 74 -17.91 6.81 -1.50
C ILE A 74 -18.80 7.90 -0.91
N ARG A 75 -18.24 9.08 -0.62
CA ARG A 75 -18.97 10.21 -0.04
C ARG A 75 -20.12 10.66 -0.93
N ASN A 76 -19.88 10.75 -2.24
CA ASN A 76 -20.89 11.16 -3.22
C ASN A 76 -21.98 10.09 -3.39
N LYS A 77 -21.60 8.81 -3.43
CA LYS A 77 -22.54 7.70 -3.60
C LYS A 77 -23.38 7.43 -2.35
N TYR A 78 -22.83 7.62 -1.15
CA TYR A 78 -23.46 7.29 0.12
C TYR A 78 -23.50 8.50 1.07
N LEU A 79 -24.15 9.59 0.66
CA LEU A 79 -24.14 10.87 1.36
C LEU A 79 -24.59 10.76 2.84
N ARG A 80 -25.67 10.03 3.12
CA ARG A 80 -26.21 9.86 4.48
C ARG A 80 -25.26 9.09 5.39
N SER A 81 -24.76 7.94 4.92
CA SER A 81 -23.82 7.10 5.67
C SER A 81 -22.52 7.84 5.94
N SER A 82 -21.98 8.52 4.93
CA SER A 82 -20.73 9.27 5.02
C SER A 82 -20.81 10.45 6.00
N LYS A 83 -21.96 11.15 6.05
CA LYS A 83 -22.21 12.22 7.03
C LYS A 83 -22.28 11.71 8.47
N HIS A 84 -22.87 10.53 8.70
CA HIS A 84 -23.05 9.98 10.04
C HIS A 84 -21.81 9.27 10.58
N ASN A 85 -21.12 8.53 9.73
CA ASN A 85 -19.98 7.73 10.14
C ASN A 85 -18.65 8.49 10.02
N GLY A 86 -18.60 9.58 9.26
CA GLY A 86 -17.35 10.22 8.85
C GLY A 86 -16.55 9.35 7.90
N LEU A 87 -15.68 9.97 7.10
CA LEU A 87 -14.74 9.28 6.24
C LEU A 87 -13.41 10.03 6.26
N ASP A 88 -12.33 9.29 6.51
CA ASP A 88 -10.98 9.81 6.56
C ASP A 88 -9.98 8.87 5.89
N ILE A 89 -8.76 9.36 5.65
CA ILE A 89 -7.65 8.58 5.12
C ILE A 89 -6.69 8.25 6.26
N LEU A 90 -6.45 6.96 6.48
CA LEU A 90 -5.44 6.50 7.44
C LEU A 90 -4.22 5.94 6.72
N ALA A 91 -3.05 6.22 7.28
CA ALA A 91 -1.81 5.58 6.86
C ALA A 91 -1.61 4.28 7.66
N ALA A 92 -1.47 3.16 6.96
CA ALA A 92 -1.15 1.86 7.50
C ALA A 92 0.20 1.39 6.95
N SER A 93 0.99 0.65 7.74
CA SER A 93 2.26 0.10 7.23
C SER A 93 2.02 -0.99 6.17
N ILE A 94 2.94 -1.12 5.21
CA ILE A 94 2.93 -2.26 4.28
C ILE A 94 3.05 -3.62 5.00
N ASP A 95 3.72 -3.66 6.16
CA ASP A 95 3.78 -4.87 7.00
C ASP A 95 2.38 -5.27 7.51
N PHE A 96 1.54 -4.30 7.88
CA PHE A 96 0.16 -4.54 8.28
C PHE A 96 -0.67 -5.13 7.13
N TYR A 97 -0.59 -4.54 5.93
CA TYR A 97 -1.24 -5.09 4.73
C TYR A 97 -0.77 -6.53 4.45
N TYR A 98 0.54 -6.75 4.49
CA TYR A 98 1.14 -8.04 4.23
C TYR A 98 0.69 -9.11 5.24
N ARG A 99 0.63 -8.75 6.52
CA ARG A 99 0.11 -9.64 7.57
C ARG A 99 -1.35 -10.00 7.35
N LEU A 100 -2.20 -9.02 7.04
CA LEU A 100 -3.62 -9.26 6.77
C LEU A 100 -3.81 -10.23 5.59
N ASN A 101 -3.02 -10.08 4.53
CA ASN A 101 -3.07 -10.98 3.37
C ASN A 101 -2.61 -12.41 3.64
N ARG A 102 -1.79 -12.63 4.67
CA ARG A 102 -1.29 -13.97 5.05
C ARG A 102 -2.14 -14.66 6.10
N GLN A 103 -3.01 -13.92 6.78
CA GLN A 103 -3.94 -14.51 7.73
C GLN A 103 -4.98 -15.32 6.93
N VAL A 104 -5.03 -16.63 7.20
CA VAL A 104 -5.83 -17.64 6.47
C VAL A 104 -7.33 -17.43 6.65
N THR A 105 -7.74 -16.53 7.54
CA THR A 105 -9.13 -16.38 7.95
C THR A 105 -9.84 -15.24 7.23
N SER A 106 -11.00 -15.62 6.69
CA SER A 106 -12.22 -14.83 6.54
C SER A 106 -12.49 -14.27 5.15
N HIS A 107 -13.79 -14.11 4.93
CA HIS A 107 -14.54 -13.58 3.80
C HIS A 107 -14.06 -12.22 3.25
N ILE A 108 -12.89 -11.70 3.64
CA ILE A 108 -12.33 -10.43 3.19
C ILE A 108 -11.04 -10.69 2.42
N ARG A 109 -10.97 -10.19 1.18
CA ARG A 109 -9.75 -10.15 0.37
C ARG A 109 -9.19 -8.74 0.38
N PHE A 110 -7.96 -8.60 0.90
CA PHE A 110 -7.27 -7.33 0.86
C PHE A 110 -6.52 -7.17 -0.48
N ARG A 111 -6.76 -6.06 -1.16
CA ARG A 111 -6.15 -5.73 -2.45
C ARG A 111 -5.27 -4.51 -2.29
N LEU A 112 -4.12 -4.53 -2.97
CA LEU A 112 -3.28 -3.36 -3.16
C LEU A 112 -3.69 -2.70 -4.47
N LEU A 113 -4.10 -1.44 -4.40
CA LEU A 113 -4.25 -0.59 -5.55
C LEU A 113 -2.89 0.07 -5.83
N PRO A 114 -2.29 -0.18 -7.00
CA PRO A 114 -1.03 0.43 -7.37
C PRO A 114 -1.21 1.93 -7.60
N ASP A 115 -0.11 2.67 -7.59
CA ASP A 115 -0.08 4.06 -8.02
C ASP A 115 -0.53 4.16 -9.48
N LEU A 116 -1.78 4.60 -9.69
CA LEU A 116 -2.41 4.61 -11.01
C LEU A 116 -1.69 5.57 -11.96
N LEU A 117 -1.14 6.65 -11.43
CA LEU A 117 -0.37 7.62 -12.20
C LEU A 117 0.94 6.99 -12.69
N GLU A 118 1.66 6.28 -11.83
CA GLU A 118 2.90 5.59 -12.21
C GLU A 118 2.65 4.48 -13.23
N VAL A 119 1.60 3.66 -13.00
CA VAL A 119 1.17 2.62 -13.93
C VAL A 119 0.81 3.23 -15.28
N SER A 120 0.06 4.35 -15.29
CA SER A 120 -0.34 5.03 -16.53
C SER A 120 0.86 5.51 -17.34
N LYS A 121 1.90 6.05 -16.68
CA LYS A 121 3.15 6.46 -17.33
C LYS A 121 3.86 5.26 -17.96
N LEU A 122 3.96 4.15 -17.22
CA LEU A 122 4.58 2.92 -17.71
C LEU A 122 3.85 2.32 -18.91
N VAL A 123 2.52 2.34 -18.92
CA VAL A 123 1.70 1.75 -19.99
C VAL A 123 1.60 2.67 -21.21
N LYS A 124 1.40 3.98 -21.01
CA LYS A 124 1.11 4.91 -22.11
C LYS A 124 2.35 5.58 -22.71
N SER A 125 3.37 5.88 -21.91
CA SER A 125 4.48 6.72 -22.36
C SER A 125 5.71 5.91 -22.80
N ARG A 126 6.02 5.95 -24.11
CA ARG A 126 7.24 5.35 -24.67
C ARG A 126 8.51 6.03 -24.15
N SER A 127 8.48 7.36 -24.00
CA SER A 127 9.62 8.10 -23.44
C SER A 127 9.86 7.74 -21.98
N TYR A 128 8.80 7.48 -21.22
CA TYR A 128 8.91 7.00 -19.84
C TYR A 128 9.50 5.60 -19.76
N ARG A 129 9.24 4.72 -20.75
CA ARG A 129 9.86 3.40 -20.83
C ARG A 129 11.30 3.40 -21.32
N LYS A 130 11.83 4.53 -21.78
CA LYS A 130 13.21 4.63 -22.23
C LYS A 130 14.17 4.31 -21.08
N ASP A 131 15.20 3.52 -21.38
CA ASP A 131 16.25 3.07 -20.45
C ASP A 131 15.73 2.15 -19.31
N LEU A 132 14.54 1.54 -19.50
CA LEU A 132 13.98 0.53 -18.60
C LEU A 132 14.18 -0.88 -19.16
N ILE A 133 14.50 -1.82 -18.28
CA ILE A 133 14.49 -3.27 -18.55
C ILE A 133 13.41 -3.88 -17.68
N PHE A 134 12.54 -4.72 -18.22
CA PHE A 134 11.53 -5.41 -17.41
C PHE A 134 12.09 -6.73 -16.90
N HIS A 135 11.85 -7.04 -15.63
CA HIS A 135 12.23 -8.31 -15.04
C HIS A 135 11.53 -9.47 -15.78
N PRO A 136 12.18 -10.64 -16.00
CA PRO A 136 11.60 -11.72 -16.82
C PRO A 136 10.26 -12.25 -16.32
N LYS A 137 10.02 -12.20 -15.00
CA LYS A 137 8.75 -12.62 -14.38
C LYS A 137 7.67 -11.53 -14.40
N GLN A 138 7.99 -10.30 -14.82
CA GLN A 138 7.01 -9.22 -14.89
C GLN A 138 6.03 -9.49 -16.05
N LYS A 139 4.73 -9.54 -15.75
CA LYS A 139 3.71 -9.53 -16.81
C LYS A 139 3.34 -8.09 -17.16
N TYR A 140 3.49 -7.75 -18.43
CA TYR A 140 3.15 -6.43 -18.95
C TYR A 140 2.87 -6.53 -20.45
N GLY A 141 2.19 -5.53 -20.98
CA GLY A 141 1.91 -5.43 -22.41
C GLY A 141 1.68 -3.98 -22.83
N LYS A 142 1.19 -3.80 -24.06
CA LYS A 142 0.93 -2.46 -24.62
C LYS A 142 -0.14 -1.68 -23.85
N SER A 143 -1.08 -2.38 -23.21
CA SER A 143 -2.26 -1.81 -22.55
C SER A 143 -2.35 -2.15 -21.06
N TYR A 144 -1.37 -2.87 -20.49
CA TYR A 144 -1.45 -3.32 -19.10
C TYR A 144 -0.08 -3.47 -18.45
N PHE A 145 -0.07 -3.36 -17.13
CA PHE A 145 1.04 -3.70 -16.25
C PHE A 145 0.47 -4.39 -15.01
N GLN A 146 1.07 -5.49 -14.58
CA GLN A 146 0.62 -6.24 -13.40
C GLN A 146 1.22 -5.63 -12.12
N GLY A 147 0.38 -5.28 -11.15
CA GLY A 147 0.77 -4.95 -9.77
C GLY A 147 1.35 -3.56 -9.58
N GLN A 148 1.90 -3.31 -8.38
CA GLN A 148 2.59 -2.05 -8.06
C GLN A 148 3.99 -2.03 -8.70
N PRO A 149 4.28 -1.08 -9.60
CA PRO A 149 5.61 -0.97 -10.19
C PRO A 149 6.67 -0.63 -9.15
N ILE A 150 7.81 -1.31 -9.25
CA ILE A 150 9.01 -0.99 -8.51
C ILE A 150 10.21 -0.90 -9.45
N TYR A 151 11.19 -0.08 -9.08
CA TYR A 151 12.40 0.19 -9.85
C TYR A 151 13.63 -0.18 -9.04
N LEU A 152 14.51 -0.97 -9.66
CA LEU A 152 15.77 -1.44 -9.10
C LEU A 152 16.91 -0.92 -9.97
N ILE A 153 17.90 -0.26 -9.38
CA ILE A 153 19.10 0.17 -10.09
C ILE A 153 20.00 -1.05 -10.28
N GLN A 154 20.28 -1.39 -11.54
CA GLN A 154 21.12 -2.54 -11.88
C GLN A 154 22.59 -2.28 -11.58
N SER A 155 23.32 -3.35 -11.27
CA SER A 155 24.77 -3.29 -11.06
C SER A 155 25.49 -2.89 -12.35
N ILE A 156 26.59 -2.17 -12.20
CA ILE A 156 27.37 -1.66 -13.34
C ILE A 156 28.77 -2.26 -13.28
N ASN A 157 29.19 -2.89 -14.38
CA ASN A 157 30.56 -3.37 -14.51
C ASN A 157 31.49 -2.18 -14.73
N ASN A 158 32.35 -1.88 -13.74
CA ASN A 158 33.36 -0.85 -13.90
C ASN A 158 34.67 -1.46 -14.39
N SER A 159 35.17 -0.98 -15.53
CA SER A 159 36.48 -1.35 -16.09
C SER A 159 37.62 -0.42 -15.63
N ALA A 160 37.35 0.58 -14.78
CA ALA A 160 38.27 1.68 -14.50
C ALA A 160 39.44 1.38 -13.52
N ARG A 161 39.86 0.11 -13.33
CA ARG A 161 41.10 -0.19 -12.60
C ARG A 161 42.09 -0.94 -13.51
N LYS A 162 43.34 -0.46 -13.49
CA LYS A 162 44.53 -1.02 -14.15
C LYS A 162 44.84 -2.49 -13.78
N ASN A 163 44.07 -3.06 -12.86
CA ASN A 163 44.15 -4.46 -12.48
C ASN A 163 42.95 -5.17 -13.11
N ASN A 164 43.19 -6.20 -13.91
CA ASN A 164 42.29 -6.98 -14.78
C ASN A 164 41.01 -7.59 -14.16
N HIS A 165 40.53 -7.11 -13.02
CA HIS A 165 39.30 -7.56 -12.37
C HIS A 165 38.18 -6.54 -12.57
N LYS A 166 37.26 -6.84 -13.49
CA LYS A 166 35.97 -6.14 -13.61
C LYS A 166 35.20 -6.33 -12.31
N LYS A 167 35.03 -5.27 -11.52
CA LYS A 167 34.22 -5.31 -10.29
C LYS A 167 32.85 -4.71 -10.57
N ALA A 168 31.79 -5.47 -10.32
CA ALA A 168 30.43 -4.96 -10.36
C ALA A 168 30.25 -3.93 -9.23
N ILE A 169 29.76 -2.75 -9.57
CA ILE A 169 29.39 -1.71 -8.63
C ILE A 169 27.88 -1.79 -8.43
N ASN A 170 27.49 -2.13 -7.21
CA ASN A 170 26.10 -2.12 -6.78
C ASN A 170 25.76 -0.76 -6.20
N TYR A 171 24.58 -0.24 -6.55
CA TYR A 171 24.05 0.93 -5.87
C TYR A 171 23.52 0.53 -4.48
N PHE A 172 23.88 1.30 -3.46
CA PHE A 172 23.44 1.07 -2.09
C PHE A 172 23.09 2.40 -1.43
N TYR A 173 22.27 2.33 -0.39
CA TYR A 173 21.90 3.45 0.45
C TYR A 173 22.34 3.22 1.90
N HIS A 174 22.84 4.28 2.55
CA HIS A 174 23.12 4.29 3.98
C HIS A 174 22.05 5.09 4.69
N LEU A 175 21.41 4.47 5.70
CA LEU A 175 20.46 5.19 6.54
C LEU A 175 21.22 6.24 7.38
N PRO A 176 20.78 7.51 7.37
CA PRO A 176 21.30 8.49 8.31
C PRO A 176 21.06 7.99 9.74
N ASN A 177 22.11 8.00 10.57
CA ASN A 177 22.08 7.57 11.98
C ASN A 177 21.89 6.06 12.20
N ASP A 178 22.17 5.21 11.21
CA ASP A 178 22.29 3.76 11.46
C ASP A 178 23.61 3.45 12.19
N PRO A 179 23.58 2.98 13.46
CA PRO A 179 24.79 2.71 14.24
C PRO A 179 25.67 1.63 13.61
N LEU A 180 25.10 0.78 12.75
CA LEU A 180 25.80 -0.34 12.12
C LEU A 180 26.30 0.00 10.70
N ASN A 181 26.05 1.23 10.23
CA ASN A 181 26.39 1.70 8.88
C ASN A 181 26.03 0.68 7.78
N LYS A 182 24.86 0.04 7.90
CA LYS A 182 24.46 -1.02 6.99
C LYS A 182 24.20 -0.45 5.61
N LYS A 183 24.43 -1.31 4.61
CA LYS A 183 24.09 -1.04 3.22
C LYS A 183 22.72 -1.62 2.94
N TYR A 184 21.84 -0.76 2.43
CA TYR A 184 20.50 -1.14 2.01
C TYR A 184 20.41 -1.12 0.49
N ASN A 185 19.66 -2.08 -0.06
CA ASN A 185 19.28 -2.09 -1.46
C ASN A 185 17.94 -1.38 -1.65
N PRO A 186 17.93 -0.14 -2.16
CA PRO A 186 16.70 0.62 -2.27
C PRO A 186 15.83 0.10 -3.42
N VAL A 187 14.55 -0.03 -3.14
CA VAL A 187 13.49 -0.40 -4.06
C VAL A 187 12.58 0.82 -4.23
N PHE A 188 12.61 1.44 -5.40
CA PHE A 188 11.90 2.69 -5.63
C PHE A 188 10.50 2.45 -6.16
N PHE A 189 9.51 3.19 -5.67
CA PHE A 189 8.13 3.13 -6.17
C PHE A 189 7.86 4.07 -7.34
N ASN A 190 8.83 4.93 -7.68
CA ASN A 190 8.71 5.89 -8.76
C ASN A 190 10.06 6.06 -9.49
N LYS A 191 10.01 6.08 -10.82
CA LYS A 191 11.21 6.20 -11.67
C LYS A 191 11.99 7.49 -11.40
N ASP A 192 11.31 8.62 -11.24
CA ASP A 192 11.96 9.92 -11.10
C ASP A 192 12.77 9.99 -9.80
N VAL A 193 12.26 9.40 -8.71
CA VAL A 193 13.01 9.27 -7.45
C VAL A 193 14.25 8.40 -7.62
N ALA A 194 14.17 7.29 -8.35
CA ALA A 194 15.33 6.44 -8.65
C ALA A 194 16.42 7.20 -9.44
N LEU A 195 16.02 8.01 -10.42
CA LEU A 195 16.95 8.83 -11.22
C LEU A 195 17.62 9.92 -10.38
N VAL A 196 16.88 10.59 -9.50
CA VAL A 196 17.44 11.59 -8.55
C VAL A 196 18.42 10.93 -7.60
N ALA A 197 18.08 9.76 -7.06
CA ALA A 197 18.95 8.99 -6.18
C ALA A 197 20.27 8.60 -6.88
N TRP A 198 20.20 8.16 -8.13
CA TRP A 198 21.38 7.87 -8.94
C TRP A 198 22.25 9.11 -9.18
N ALA A 199 21.64 10.26 -9.51
CA ALA A 199 22.37 11.51 -9.70
C ALA A 199 23.13 11.92 -8.43
N ASN A 200 22.54 11.72 -7.26
CA ASN A 200 23.20 11.99 -5.98
C ASN A 200 24.34 11.01 -5.68
N PHE A 201 24.13 9.72 -5.97
CA PHE A 201 25.17 8.69 -5.82
C PHE A 201 26.41 9.00 -6.67
N ARG A 202 26.20 9.46 -7.91
CA ARG A 202 27.28 9.89 -8.80
C ARG A 202 28.10 11.05 -8.24
N LYS A 203 27.44 12.02 -7.61
CA LYS A 203 28.10 13.16 -6.97
C LYS A 203 28.94 12.73 -5.77
N GLN A 204 28.48 11.72 -5.02
CA GLN A 204 29.20 11.16 -3.87
C GLN A 204 30.41 10.29 -4.28
N MET A 205 30.38 9.71 -5.49
CA MET A 205 31.41 8.79 -6.00
C MET A 205 32.04 9.30 -7.32
N PRO A 206 32.66 10.50 -7.36
CA PRO A 206 33.16 11.10 -8.60
C PRO A 206 34.27 10.27 -9.27
N LEU A 207 35.06 9.54 -8.47
CA LEU A 207 36.18 8.72 -8.93
C LEU A 207 35.74 7.46 -9.71
N MET A 208 34.47 7.05 -9.60
CA MET A 208 33.99 5.77 -10.15
C MET A 208 33.59 5.81 -11.63
N LYS A 209 33.65 6.98 -12.30
CA LYS A 209 33.25 7.15 -13.73
C LYS A 209 31.88 6.53 -14.06
N LEU A 210 30.91 6.75 -13.18
CA LEU A 210 29.56 6.18 -13.32
C LEU A 210 28.80 6.80 -14.51
N PRO A 211 27.99 6.02 -15.25
CA PRO A 211 27.26 6.51 -16.41
C PRO A 211 26.22 7.56 -16.03
N ASN A 212 25.88 8.42 -17.00
CA ASN A 212 24.98 9.54 -16.76
C ASN A 212 23.58 9.12 -16.29
N LYS A 213 23.09 8.00 -16.82
CA LYS A 213 21.82 7.38 -16.45
C LYS A 213 22.05 5.95 -15.99
N PRO A 214 21.32 5.47 -14.97
CA PRO A 214 21.38 4.08 -14.56
C PRO A 214 20.54 3.23 -15.52
N VAL A 215 20.84 1.94 -15.57
CA VAL A 215 19.92 0.94 -16.11
C VAL A 215 18.93 0.60 -14.99
N LEU A 216 17.64 0.85 -15.23
CA LEU A 216 16.58 0.56 -14.26
C LEU A 216 15.85 -0.70 -14.65
N MET A 217 15.80 -1.66 -13.72
CA MET A 217 14.95 -2.82 -13.86
C MET A 217 13.59 -2.55 -13.22
N VAL A 218 12.52 -2.82 -13.97
CA VAL A 218 11.13 -2.71 -13.52
C VAL A 218 10.62 -4.08 -13.13
N TYR A 219 10.00 -4.17 -11.97
CA TYR A 219 9.27 -5.36 -11.53
C TYR A 219 7.99 -4.95 -10.79
N ASN A 220 7.20 -5.91 -10.31
CA ASN A 220 6.03 -5.66 -9.49
C ASN A 220 6.33 -6.06 -8.05
N LEU A 221 5.81 -5.27 -7.11
CA LEU A 221 6.04 -5.43 -5.68
C LEU A 221 5.56 -6.79 -5.19
N GLU A 222 4.40 -7.24 -5.65
CA GLU A 222 3.75 -8.45 -5.17
C GLU A 222 4.58 -9.71 -5.48
N ASP A 223 5.08 -9.83 -6.71
CA ASP A 223 5.94 -10.95 -7.09
C ASP A 223 7.36 -10.78 -6.57
N PHE A 224 7.87 -9.54 -6.44
CA PHE A 224 9.15 -9.26 -5.77
C PHE A 224 9.17 -9.75 -4.32
N LEU A 225 8.12 -9.47 -3.54
CA LEU A 225 8.03 -9.93 -2.16
C LEU A 225 7.94 -11.46 -2.07
N LYS A 226 7.18 -12.10 -2.97
CA LYS A 226 7.10 -13.56 -3.04
C LYS A 226 8.43 -14.21 -3.39
N ASP A 227 9.16 -13.66 -4.35
CA ASP A 227 10.47 -14.17 -4.75
C ASP A 227 11.50 -14.01 -3.62
N TYR A 228 11.46 -12.87 -2.93
CA TYR A 228 12.32 -12.60 -1.78
C TYR A 228 12.05 -13.56 -0.61
N GLU A 229 10.79 -13.88 -0.32
CA GLU A 229 10.43 -14.88 0.72
C GLU A 229 10.92 -16.29 0.39
N ARG A 230 10.97 -16.64 -0.89
CA ARG A 230 11.37 -17.96 -1.36
C ARG A 230 12.88 -18.08 -1.55
N ASN A 231 13.65 -17.02 -1.26
CA ASN A 231 15.09 -16.92 -1.53
C ASN A 231 15.46 -17.25 -3.00
N LEU A 232 14.57 -16.96 -3.95
CA LEU A 232 14.79 -17.24 -5.37
C LEU A 232 15.56 -16.10 -6.02
N ASP A 233 16.80 -16.36 -6.48
CA ASP A 233 17.58 -15.73 -7.57
C ASP A 233 17.44 -14.21 -7.85
N LEU A 234 16.97 -13.42 -6.90
CA LEU A 234 17.21 -11.99 -6.92
C LEU A 234 18.69 -11.84 -6.57
N GLN A 235 19.46 -11.11 -7.37
CA GLN A 235 20.87 -10.73 -7.10
C GLN A 235 21.07 -9.94 -5.77
N ILE A 236 20.04 -9.91 -4.93
CA ILE A 236 19.90 -9.40 -3.57
C ILE A 236 20.13 -10.59 -2.61
N HIS A 237 21.26 -11.29 -2.72
CA HIS A 237 21.60 -12.31 -1.73
C HIS A 237 22.01 -11.60 -0.42
N ASN A 238 21.31 -11.91 0.68
CA ASN A 238 21.62 -11.50 2.07
C ASN A 238 21.57 -10.00 2.42
N GLU A 239 21.19 -9.11 1.50
CA GLU A 239 21.14 -7.67 1.76
C GLU A 239 19.72 -7.19 2.10
N GLN A 240 19.59 -6.35 3.14
CA GLN A 240 18.32 -5.74 3.53
C GLN A 240 17.87 -4.74 2.46
N PHE A 241 16.61 -4.82 2.03
CA PHE A 241 16.07 -3.85 1.08
C PHE A 241 15.29 -2.73 1.81
N LEU A 242 15.31 -1.53 1.22
CA LEU A 242 14.57 -0.37 1.72
C LEU A 242 13.54 0.07 0.67
N LEU A 243 12.26 0.10 1.04
CA LEU A 243 11.21 0.64 0.18
C LEU A 243 11.26 2.17 0.18
N VAL A 244 11.47 2.77 -0.98
CA VAL A 244 11.59 4.22 -1.15
C VAL A 244 10.31 4.78 -1.78
N PRO A 245 9.54 5.62 -1.05
CA PRO A 245 8.29 6.19 -1.54
C PRO A 245 8.48 7.21 -2.66
N SER A 246 7.39 7.48 -3.38
CA SER A 246 7.33 8.61 -4.29
C SER A 246 7.39 9.94 -3.52
N LYS A 247 7.70 11.02 -4.23
CA LYS A 247 7.78 12.37 -3.66
C LYS A 247 6.43 12.80 -3.04
N GLU A 248 5.33 12.40 -3.64
CA GLU A 248 3.97 12.70 -3.17
C GLU A 248 3.68 12.01 -1.85
N VAL A 249 3.93 10.70 -1.78
CA VAL A 249 3.79 9.92 -0.56
C VAL A 249 4.66 10.50 0.57
N TYR A 250 5.92 10.85 0.27
CA TYR A 250 6.79 11.47 1.27
C TYR A 250 6.25 12.80 1.81
N LYS A 251 5.72 13.67 0.94
CA LYS A 251 5.11 14.95 1.35
C LYS A 251 3.88 14.74 2.23
N GLU A 252 3.06 13.73 1.92
CA GLU A 252 1.86 13.46 2.71
C GLU A 252 2.21 12.96 4.11
N ILE A 253 3.19 12.05 4.22
CA ILE A 253 3.68 11.58 5.52
C ILE A 253 4.28 12.73 6.33
N SER A 254 5.09 13.58 5.69
CA SER A 254 5.77 14.68 6.39
C SER A 254 4.79 15.77 6.84
N LYS A 255 3.74 16.03 6.07
CA LYS A 255 2.64 16.90 6.47
C LYS A 255 1.89 16.32 7.67
N ASN A 256 1.56 15.03 7.63
CA ASN A 256 0.83 14.36 8.70
C ASN A 256 1.65 14.28 10.00
N SER A 257 2.96 14.02 9.89
CA SER A 257 3.85 14.03 11.07
C SER A 257 4.03 15.43 11.64
N ALA A 258 4.21 16.46 10.79
CA ALA A 258 4.29 17.85 11.24
C ALA A 258 3.00 18.31 11.92
N ASN A 259 1.83 17.92 11.39
CA ASN A 259 0.54 18.20 12.02
C ASN A 259 0.42 17.51 13.37
N PHE A 260 0.84 16.25 13.49
CA PHE A 260 0.84 15.52 14.76
C PHE A 260 1.75 16.17 15.82
N ILE A 261 2.92 16.66 15.42
CA ILE A 261 3.85 17.34 16.33
C ILE A 261 3.29 18.69 16.81
N LYS A 262 2.55 19.40 15.94
CA LYS A 262 1.93 20.69 16.25
C LYS A 262 0.65 20.58 17.09
N GLN A 263 0.07 19.40 17.25
CA GLN A 263 -1.17 19.23 17.99
C GLN A 263 -1.00 19.43 19.50
N ASN A 264 -1.88 20.25 20.06
CA ASN A 264 -1.95 20.47 21.50
C ASN A 264 -2.41 19.19 22.22
N TRP A 265 -2.08 19.07 23.50
CA TRP A 265 -2.41 17.86 24.29
C TRP A 265 -3.92 17.58 24.36
N LEU A 266 -4.74 18.64 24.39
CA LEU A 266 -6.20 18.56 24.32
C LEU A 266 -6.70 17.97 23.00
N GLU A 267 -6.10 18.39 21.87
CA GLU A 267 -6.46 17.86 20.56
C GLU A 267 -6.09 16.38 20.45
N ARG A 268 -4.96 15.97 21.03
CA ARG A 268 -4.55 14.57 21.09
C ARG A 268 -5.51 13.72 21.93
N LEU A 269 -5.98 14.23 23.06
CA LEU A 269 -7.01 13.57 23.87
C LEU A 269 -8.34 13.50 23.13
N TYR A 270 -8.76 14.59 22.50
CA TYR A 270 -9.96 14.62 21.68
C TYR A 270 -9.91 13.55 20.59
N HIS A 271 -8.82 13.47 19.82
CA HIS A 271 -8.67 12.45 18.77
C HIS A 271 -8.68 11.01 19.32
N LYS A 272 -8.15 10.78 20.53
CA LYS A 272 -8.23 9.47 21.19
C LYS A 272 -9.65 9.14 21.67
N CYS A 273 -10.38 10.12 22.19
CA CYS A 273 -11.73 9.93 22.75
C CYS A 273 -12.83 9.97 21.68
N TYR A 274 -12.58 10.62 20.54
CA TYR A 274 -13.55 10.85 19.48
C TYR A 274 -14.22 9.57 18.96
N PRO A 275 -13.48 8.47 18.67
CA PRO A 275 -14.12 7.21 18.27
C PRO A 275 -15.12 6.68 19.31
N TYR A 276 -14.81 6.82 20.59
CA TYR A 276 -15.70 6.37 21.68
C TYR A 276 -16.94 7.26 21.77
N LEU A 277 -16.78 8.58 21.68
CA LEU A 277 -17.91 9.51 21.65
C LEU A 277 -18.81 9.27 20.45
N LEU A 278 -18.23 9.04 19.27
CA LEU A 278 -18.97 8.72 18.06
C LEU A 278 -19.71 7.38 18.20
N THR A 279 -19.08 6.38 18.80
CA THR A 279 -19.71 5.08 19.12
C THR A 279 -20.92 5.28 20.02
N CYS A 280 -20.78 6.02 21.13
CA CYS A 280 -21.90 6.31 22.03
C CYS A 280 -23.04 7.05 21.32
N ASN A 281 -22.73 8.02 20.46
CA ASN A 281 -23.73 8.78 19.69
C ASN A 281 -24.48 7.90 18.68
N ILE A 282 -23.76 7.00 17.98
CA ILE A 282 -24.38 6.07 17.03
C ILE A 282 -25.30 5.09 17.79
N TRP A 283 -24.83 4.51 18.90
CA TRP A 283 -25.62 3.56 19.68
C TRP A 283 -26.82 4.20 20.36
N SER A 284 -26.71 5.41 20.90
CA SER A 284 -27.85 6.11 21.51
C SER A 284 -28.92 6.43 20.48
N LYS A 285 -28.53 6.90 19.29
CA LYS A 285 -29.46 7.12 18.16
C LYS A 285 -30.14 5.84 17.72
N ARG A 286 -29.38 4.73 17.62
CA ARG A 286 -29.95 3.41 17.27
C ARG A 286 -30.91 2.91 18.35
N ALA A 287 -30.59 3.08 19.63
CA ALA A 287 -31.46 2.71 20.73
C ALA A 287 -32.77 3.51 20.70
N ILE A 288 -32.67 4.84 20.55
CA ILE A 288 -33.84 5.72 20.40
C ILE A 288 -34.65 5.30 19.18
N TRP A 289 -34.02 5.12 18.01
CA TRP A 289 -34.73 4.71 16.79
C TRP A 289 -35.38 3.34 16.91
N SER A 290 -34.74 2.37 17.57
CA SER A 290 -35.33 1.05 17.83
C SER A 290 -36.56 1.13 18.74
N LEU A 291 -36.60 2.10 19.65
CA LEU A 291 -37.73 2.33 20.55
C LEU A 291 -38.85 3.16 19.88
N THR A 292 -38.49 4.03 18.93
CA THR A 292 -39.44 4.94 18.27
C THR A 292 -39.93 4.45 16.90
N SER A 293 -39.23 3.52 16.24
CA SER A 293 -39.66 3.00 14.94
C SER A 293 -40.79 1.98 15.13
N ARG A 294 -42.02 2.38 14.79
CA ARG A 294 -43.15 1.45 14.64
C ARG A 294 -42.78 0.35 13.64
N GLN A 295 -43.09 -0.90 13.96
CA GLN A 295 -42.99 -2.02 13.02
C GLN A 295 -43.71 -1.66 11.71
N PRO A 296 -43.19 -2.06 10.53
CA PRO A 296 -43.95 -1.93 9.30
C PRO A 296 -45.24 -2.75 9.47
N HIS A 297 -46.39 -2.15 9.18
CA HIS A 297 -47.66 -2.88 9.13
C HIS A 297 -47.56 -3.98 8.07
N ASN A 298 -47.97 -5.19 8.47
CA ASN A 298 -48.07 -6.39 7.62
C ASN A 298 -48.88 -6.16 6.35
#